data_AF-A0A3M8H0Z9-F1
#
_entry.id   AF-A0A3M8H0Z9-F1
#
_cell.length_a   1.000
_cell.length_b   1.000
_cell.length_c   1.000
_cell.angle_alpha   90.00
_cell.angle_beta   90.00
_cell.angle_gamma   90.00
#
_symmetry.space_group_name_H-M   'P 1'
#
loop_
_entity.id
_entity.type
_entity.pdbx_description
1 polymer ?
#
loop_
_entity_poly.entity_id
_entity_poly.type
_entity_poly.pdbx_seq_one_letter_code
_entity_poly.pdbx_strand_id
1 'polypeptide(L)'
;MKKSYLIVMLLIILLGIIYFTFSTSSMKGASDNGTWEVVYKKVKEIEAGGAWKVSVTQVDEKEVNVKKLEFLENDKVISERNEFYEGRDIDGTEYSLHPFSFPDLYYGDAPKKGFTYFVIIIWEDEQGKTHKDKIELK
;
A
#
# COMPACT_ATOMS: atom_id res chain seq x y z
N MET A 1 -3.14 -40.84 28.27
CA MET A 1 -2.49 -39.51 28.38
C MET A 1 -1.86 -38.97 27.09
N LYS A 2 -1.51 -39.78 26.07
CA LYS A 2 -0.82 -39.28 24.85
C LYS A 2 -1.70 -38.55 23.81
N LYS A 3 -2.99 -38.87 23.71
CA LYS A 3 -3.90 -38.26 22.71
C LYS A 3 -4.31 -36.81 23.00
N SER A 4 -4.36 -36.42 24.28
CA SER A 4 -4.77 -35.06 24.70
C SER A 4 -3.74 -33.99 24.34
N TYR A 5 -2.44 -34.28 24.51
CA TYR A 5 -1.38 -33.36 24.13
C TYR A 5 -1.30 -33.14 22.62
N LEU A 6 -1.60 -34.19 21.84
CA LEU A 6 -1.61 -34.10 20.38
C LEU A 6 -2.70 -33.14 19.88
N ILE A 7 -3.88 -33.17 20.50
CA ILE A 7 -5.00 -32.28 20.18
C ILE A 7 -4.67 -30.83 20.55
N VAL A 8 -4.11 -30.61 21.75
CA VAL A 8 -3.71 -29.26 22.21
C VAL A 8 -2.61 -28.67 21.32
N MET A 9 -1.62 -29.49 20.93
CA MET A 9 -0.57 -29.08 20.00
C MET A 9 -1.14 -28.74 18.62
N LEU A 10 -2.08 -29.54 18.10
CA LEU A 10 -2.76 -29.23 16.84
C LEU A 10 -3.53 -27.92 16.91
N LEU A 11 -4.17 -27.64 18.06
CA LEU A 11 -4.92 -26.40 18.29
C LEU A 11 -4.01 -25.18 18.31
N ILE A 12 -2.82 -25.29 18.92
CA ILE A 12 -1.81 -24.22 18.95
C ILE A 12 -1.26 -23.95 17.55
N ILE A 13 -1.00 -25.01 16.76
CA ILE A 13 -0.58 -24.87 15.36
C ILE A 13 -1.68 -24.22 14.52
N LEU A 14 -2.94 -24.62 14.72
CA LEU A 14 -4.08 -24.03 14.01
C LEU A 14 -4.26 -22.55 14.38
N LEU A 15 -4.15 -22.20 15.66
CA LEU A 15 -4.20 -20.81 16.13
C LEU A 15 -3.02 -20.00 15.59
N GLY A 16 -1.83 -20.60 15.45
CA GLY A 16 -0.66 -19.98 14.82
C GLY A 16 -0.87 -19.69 13.34
N ILE A 17 -1.46 -20.63 12.58
CA ILE A 17 -1.81 -20.44 11.17
C ILE A 17 -2.87 -19.34 11.02
N ILE A 18 -3.92 -19.38 11.84
CA ILE A 18 -4.97 -18.36 11.86
C ILE A 18 -4.34 -16.99 12.13
N TYR A 19 -3.51 -16.87 13.16
CA TYR A 19 -2.81 -15.62 13.48
C TYR A 19 -1.94 -15.11 12.32
N PHE A 20 -1.22 -15.99 11.62
CA PHE A 20 -0.40 -15.62 10.46
C PHE A 20 -1.25 -15.13 9.28
N THR A 21 -2.42 -15.75 9.06
CA THR A 21 -3.35 -15.31 8.00
C THR A 21 -4.04 -13.99 8.30
N PHE A 22 -4.25 -13.64 9.58
CA PHE A 22 -4.86 -12.38 9.98
C PHE A 22 -3.85 -11.20 10.04
N SER A 23 -2.55 -11.46 10.08
CA SER A 23 -1.52 -10.41 10.26
C SER A 23 -1.04 -9.74 8.96
N THR A 24 -1.46 -10.23 7.78
CA THR A 24 -0.83 -9.90 6.48
C THR A 24 -1.82 -9.62 5.35
N SER A 25 -3.00 -9.08 5.62
CA SER A 25 -3.87 -8.58 4.55
C SER A 25 -3.30 -7.28 3.98
N SER A 26 -2.40 -7.42 3.00
CA SER A 26 -1.85 -6.33 2.20
C SER A 26 -1.67 -6.79 0.76
N MET A 27 -1.93 -5.91 -0.18
CA MET A 27 -1.57 -6.07 -1.59
C MET A 27 -0.37 -5.17 -1.88
N LYS A 28 0.55 -5.63 -2.73
CA LYS A 28 1.74 -4.86 -3.09
C LYS A 28 1.94 -4.85 -4.61
N GLY A 29 2.64 -3.83 -5.07
CA GLY A 29 3.11 -3.73 -6.45
C GLY A 29 4.36 -2.87 -6.53
N ALA A 30 5.12 -3.02 -7.61
CA ALA A 30 6.26 -2.19 -7.92
C ALA A 30 6.24 -1.82 -9.41
N SER A 31 6.87 -0.71 -9.77
CA SER A 31 7.07 -0.34 -11.17
C SER A 31 8.14 -1.21 -11.83
N ASP A 32 8.03 -1.42 -13.15
CA ASP A 32 8.98 -2.23 -13.92
C ASP A 32 10.42 -1.66 -13.88
N ASN A 33 10.54 -0.34 -13.74
CA ASN A 33 11.82 0.36 -13.61
C ASN A 33 12.41 0.33 -12.19
N GLY A 34 11.67 -0.21 -11.21
CA GLY A 34 12.10 -0.32 -9.81
C GLY A 34 12.07 0.99 -9.00
N THR A 35 11.60 2.10 -9.59
CA THR A 35 11.54 3.41 -8.91
C THR A 35 10.44 3.46 -7.84
N TRP A 36 9.33 2.74 -8.02
CA TRP A 36 8.14 2.86 -7.17
C TRP A 36 7.77 1.55 -6.50
N GLU A 37 7.45 1.63 -5.21
CA GLU A 37 6.72 0.60 -4.46
C GLU A 37 5.35 1.17 -4.04
N VAL A 38 4.32 0.34 -4.17
CA VAL A 38 2.96 0.68 -3.76
C VAL A 38 2.43 -0.41 -2.84
N VAL A 39 1.84 0.00 -1.73
CA VAL A 39 1.29 -0.91 -0.72
C VAL A 39 -0.14 -0.52 -0.39
N TYR A 40 -1.07 -1.45 -0.52
CA TYR A 40 -2.46 -1.33 -0.06
C TYR A 40 -2.68 -2.26 1.11
N LYS A 41 -2.78 -1.72 2.33
CA LYS A 41 -2.77 -2.52 3.57
C LYS A 41 -3.83 -2.07 4.55
N LYS A 42 -4.30 -3.02 5.37
CA LYS A 42 -5.16 -2.72 6.51
C LYS A 42 -4.42 -1.90 7.57
N VAL A 43 -5.06 -0.84 8.06
CA VAL A 43 -4.60 -0.01 9.18
C VAL A 43 -4.96 -0.71 10.49
N LYS A 44 -3.99 -0.81 11.41
CA LYS A 44 -4.15 -1.58 12.66
C LYS A 44 -4.91 -0.83 13.77
N GLU A 45 -5.03 0.50 13.68
CA GLU A 45 -5.29 1.35 14.87
C GLU A 45 -6.72 1.88 15.04
N ILE A 46 -7.70 1.52 14.20
CA ILE A 46 -9.07 2.06 14.38
C ILE A 46 -10.03 1.02 14.95
N GLU A 47 -10.62 1.34 16.12
CA GLU A 47 -11.57 0.53 16.91
C GLU A 47 -12.95 0.29 16.26
N ALA A 48 -13.16 0.66 15.00
CA ALA A 48 -14.42 0.43 14.29
C ALA A 48 -14.14 0.03 12.84
N GLY A 49 -13.94 -1.27 12.59
CA GLY A 49 -13.81 -1.82 11.24
C GLY A 49 -12.60 -1.28 10.48
N GLY A 50 -11.42 -1.87 10.73
CA GLY A 50 -10.13 -1.36 10.22
C GLY A 50 -10.15 -0.97 8.73
N ALA A 51 -9.89 0.31 8.48
CA ALA A 51 -9.75 0.89 7.16
C ALA A 51 -8.49 0.37 6.46
N TRP A 52 -8.43 0.55 5.15
CA TRP A 52 -7.26 0.24 4.34
C TRP A 52 -6.66 1.51 3.75
N LYS A 53 -5.34 1.52 3.67
CA LYS A 53 -4.53 2.65 3.23
C LYS A 53 -3.66 2.26 2.04
N VAL A 54 -3.61 3.11 1.02
CA VAL A 54 -2.70 2.98 -0.13
C VAL A 54 -1.55 3.96 0.04
N SER A 55 -0.33 3.43 0.09
CA SER A 55 0.91 4.19 0.21
C SER A 55 1.74 4.04 -1.06
N VAL A 56 2.36 5.13 -1.49
CA VAL A 56 3.30 5.18 -2.61
C VAL A 56 4.65 5.65 -2.11
N THR A 57 5.71 4.92 -2.42
CA THR A 57 7.07 5.23 -1.97
C THR A 57 8.04 5.06 -3.12
N GLN A 58 8.92 6.04 -3.28
CA GLN A 58 10.07 5.94 -4.16
C GLN A 58 11.16 5.12 -3.48
N VAL A 59 11.65 4.10 -4.19
CA VAL A 59 12.64 3.15 -3.68
C VAL A 59 14.06 3.61 -3.98
N ASP A 60 14.27 4.29 -5.10
CA ASP A 60 15.57 4.87 -5.45
C ASP A 60 15.74 6.30 -4.92
N GLU A 61 16.97 6.80 -4.95
CA GLU A 61 17.33 8.15 -4.47
C GLU A 61 17.40 9.17 -5.61
N LYS A 62 16.77 8.89 -6.76
CA LYS A 62 16.82 9.83 -7.91
C LYS A 62 15.93 11.02 -7.66
N GLU A 63 16.35 12.20 -8.09
CA GLU A 63 15.47 13.36 -8.02
C GLU A 63 14.36 13.21 -9.07
N VAL A 64 13.12 13.21 -8.60
CA VAL A 64 11.92 13.10 -9.43
C VAL A 64 10.86 14.07 -8.93
N ASN A 65 10.01 14.53 -9.84
CA ASN A 65 8.90 15.40 -9.50
C ASN A 65 7.57 14.71 -9.82
N VAL A 66 6.90 14.19 -8.79
CA VAL A 66 5.59 13.55 -8.94
C VAL A 66 4.53 14.62 -9.23
N LYS A 67 3.81 14.43 -10.32
CA LYS A 67 2.73 15.33 -10.79
C LYS A 67 1.36 14.81 -10.45
N LYS A 68 1.18 13.49 -10.45
CA LYS A 68 -0.13 12.87 -10.25
C LYS A 68 -0.01 11.46 -9.70
N LEU A 69 -0.90 11.15 -8.75
CA LEU A 69 -1.19 9.80 -8.30
C LEU A 69 -2.68 9.51 -8.51
N GLU A 70 -2.99 8.34 -9.07
CA GLU A 70 -4.36 7.82 -9.16
C GLU A 70 -4.41 6.42 -8.56
N PHE A 71 -5.44 6.12 -7.78
CA PHE A 71 -5.76 4.76 -7.34
C PHE A 71 -7.02 4.29 -8.05
N LEU A 72 -6.95 3.11 -8.67
CA LEU A 72 -7.99 2.57 -9.53
C LEU A 72 -8.50 1.24 -8.97
N GLU A 73 -9.83 1.07 -9.02
CA GLU A 73 -10.54 -0.17 -8.78
C GLU A 73 -11.27 -0.56 -10.08
N ASN A 74 -10.96 -1.71 -10.68
CA ASN A 74 -11.48 -2.15 -11.99
C ASN A 74 -11.41 -1.05 -13.06
N ASP A 75 -10.23 -0.43 -13.20
CA ASP A 75 -9.94 0.70 -14.11
C ASP A 75 -10.74 2.00 -13.83
N LYS A 76 -11.54 2.06 -12.77
CA LYS A 76 -12.19 3.29 -12.31
C LYS A 76 -11.32 3.99 -11.26
N VAL A 77 -11.02 5.26 -11.47
CA VAL A 77 -10.34 6.11 -10.46
C VAL A 77 -11.24 6.27 -9.24
N ILE A 78 -10.73 5.89 -8.07
CA ILE A 78 -11.40 6.02 -6.77
C ILE A 78 -10.67 6.98 -5.82
N SER A 79 -9.42 7.33 -6.12
CA SER A 79 -8.71 8.42 -5.47
C SER A 79 -7.72 9.07 -6.44
N GLU A 80 -7.53 10.38 -6.30
CA GLU A 80 -6.60 11.18 -7.09
C GLU A 80 -5.92 12.24 -6.23
N ARG A 81 -4.63 12.48 -6.49
CA ARG A 81 -3.83 13.56 -5.90
C ARG A 81 -2.92 14.18 -6.96
N ASN A 82 -2.88 15.51 -7.00
CA ASN A 82 -2.03 16.31 -7.89
C ASN A 82 -1.16 17.33 -7.13
N GLU A 83 -1.34 17.43 -5.82
CA GLU A 83 -0.61 18.35 -4.94
C GLU A 83 0.07 17.54 -3.85
N PHE A 84 1.34 17.82 -3.64
CA PHE A 84 2.20 17.10 -2.71
C PHE A 84 3.02 18.09 -1.89
N TYR A 85 3.32 17.73 -0.65
CA TYR A 85 4.05 18.57 0.29
C TYR A 85 4.98 17.72 1.14
N GLU A 86 5.98 18.37 1.74
CA GLU A 86 6.82 17.76 2.76
C GLU A 86 6.30 18.13 4.15
N GLY A 87 6.36 17.17 5.07
CA GLY A 87 5.99 17.43 6.45
C GLY A 87 5.59 16.18 7.21
N ARG A 88 5.09 16.39 8.41
CA ARG A 88 4.57 15.35 9.28
C ARG A 88 3.16 15.74 9.71
N ASP A 89 2.22 14.82 9.54
CA ASP A 89 0.84 15.00 10.00
C ASP A 89 0.74 14.73 11.52
N ILE A 90 -0.40 15.09 12.12
CA ILE A 90 -0.66 15.01 13.56
C ILE A 90 -0.54 13.56 14.07
N ASP A 91 -0.86 12.59 13.23
CA ASP A 91 -0.74 11.16 13.53
C ASP A 91 0.70 10.62 13.41
N GLY A 92 1.66 11.48 13.06
CA GLY A 92 3.06 11.11 12.85
C GLY A 92 3.37 10.59 11.44
N THR A 93 2.40 10.55 10.53
CA THR A 93 2.65 10.19 9.12
C THR A 93 3.58 11.20 8.46
N GLU A 94 4.67 10.71 7.88
CA GLU A 94 5.67 11.53 7.19
C GLU A 94 5.45 11.55 5.68
N TYR A 95 5.52 12.75 5.12
CA TYR A 95 5.45 13.04 3.69
C TYR A 95 6.78 13.63 3.25
N SER A 96 7.31 13.14 2.14
CA SER A 96 8.60 13.55 1.59
C SER A 96 8.45 13.73 0.08
N LEU A 97 9.06 14.76 -0.49
CA LEU A 97 9.13 14.92 -1.94
C LEU A 97 10.39 14.27 -2.51
N HIS A 98 11.43 14.06 -1.70
CA HIS A 98 12.65 13.39 -2.14
C HIS A 98 13.41 12.62 -1.02
N PRO A 99 13.56 11.29 -1.14
CA PRO A 99 12.79 10.40 -2.01
C PRO A 99 11.29 10.56 -1.76
N PHE A 100 10.50 10.47 -2.82
CA PHE A 100 9.06 10.72 -2.71
C PHE A 100 8.38 9.66 -1.83
N SER A 101 7.59 10.10 -0.84
CA SER A 101 6.79 9.23 0.01
C SER A 101 5.44 9.87 0.27
N PHE A 102 4.38 9.19 -0.14
CA PHE A 102 3.00 9.61 0.06
C PHE A 102 2.18 8.46 0.66
N PRO A 103 2.10 8.37 2.00
CA PRO A 103 1.48 7.23 2.64
C PRO A 103 -0.03 7.13 2.48
N ASP A 104 -0.74 8.25 2.24
CA ASP A 104 -2.21 8.39 2.28
C ASP A 104 -2.86 8.69 0.92
N LEU A 105 -2.50 7.97 -0.14
CA LEU A 105 -3.16 8.14 -1.44
C LEU A 105 -4.65 7.78 -1.37
N TYR A 106 -5.00 6.77 -0.57
CA TYR A 106 -6.38 6.37 -0.31
C TYR A 106 -6.51 5.91 1.13
N TYR A 107 -7.65 6.21 1.75
CA TYR A 107 -8.03 5.73 3.07
C TYR A 107 -9.51 5.34 3.03
N GLY A 108 -9.81 4.04 3.09
CA GLY A 108 -11.19 3.59 2.95
C GLY A 108 -11.38 2.09 3.05
N ASP A 109 -12.21 1.55 2.17
CA ASP A 109 -12.70 0.17 2.24
C ASP A 109 -11.60 -0.86 1.95
N ALA A 110 -11.86 -2.11 2.33
CA ALA A 110 -11.02 -3.26 2.00
C ALA A 110 -11.11 -3.65 0.51
N PRO A 111 -10.06 -4.29 -0.06
CA PRO A 111 -10.11 -4.83 -1.41
C PRO A 111 -11.25 -5.86 -1.54
N LYS A 112 -11.96 -5.79 -2.67
CA LYS A 112 -13.08 -6.67 -3.01
C LYS A 112 -12.57 -7.89 -3.76
N LYS A 113 -13.11 -9.06 -3.42
CA LYS A 113 -12.76 -10.31 -4.10
C LYS A 113 -13.13 -10.24 -5.59
N GLY A 114 -12.17 -10.56 -6.45
CA GLY A 114 -12.36 -10.58 -7.91
C GLY A 114 -12.18 -9.21 -8.59
N PHE A 115 -11.82 -8.17 -7.84
CA PHE A 115 -11.53 -6.85 -8.37
C PHE A 115 -10.02 -6.69 -8.59
N THR A 116 -9.65 -5.90 -9.60
CA THR A 116 -8.26 -5.52 -9.89
C THR A 116 -7.97 -4.11 -9.38
N TYR A 117 -6.79 -3.93 -8.81
CA TYR A 117 -6.36 -2.66 -8.22
C TYR A 117 -5.08 -2.18 -8.89
N PHE A 118 -5.05 -0.90 -9.27
CA PHE A 118 -3.86 -0.28 -9.86
C PHE A 118 -3.57 1.06 -9.23
N VAL A 119 -2.29 1.43 -9.19
CA VAL A 119 -1.87 2.82 -8.98
C VAL A 119 -1.20 3.35 -10.24
N ILE A 120 -1.62 4.53 -10.68
CA ILE A 120 -0.95 5.28 -11.76
C ILE A 120 -0.14 6.39 -11.12
N ILE A 121 1.13 6.49 -11.52
CA ILE A 121 2.07 7.52 -11.07
C ILE A 121 2.54 8.27 -12.31
N ILE A 122 2.33 9.58 -12.36
CA ILE A 122 2.89 10.47 -13.38
C ILE A 122 3.95 11.33 -12.71
N TRP A 123 5.16 11.30 -13.25
CA TRP A 123 6.31 11.97 -12.67
C TRP A 123 7.26 12.49 -13.75
N GLU A 124 8.06 13.49 -13.43
CA GLU A 124 9.13 13.99 -14.29
C GLU A 124 10.49 13.59 -13.73
N ASP A 125 11.39 13.14 -14.60
CA ASP A 125 12.79 12.91 -14.24
C ASP A 125 13.59 14.23 -14.18
N GLU A 126 14.85 14.14 -13.74
CA GLU A 126 15.80 15.26 -13.67
C GLU A 126 16.01 15.99 -15.02
N GLN A 127 15.71 15.34 -16.15
CA GLN A 127 15.82 15.92 -17.50
C GLN A 127 14.51 16.61 -17.94
N GLY A 128 13.48 16.61 -17.08
CA GLY A 128 12.16 17.16 -17.37
C GLY A 128 11.30 16.24 -18.25
N LYS A 129 11.69 14.98 -18.46
CA LYS A 129 10.89 14.03 -19.24
C LYS A 129 9.81 13.43 -18.35
N THR A 130 8.56 13.50 -18.82
CA THR A 130 7.42 12.89 -18.15
C THR A 130 7.37 11.38 -18.39
N HIS A 131 7.16 10.64 -17.31
CA HIS A 131 6.94 9.20 -17.28
C HIS A 131 5.58 8.87 -16.68
N LYS A 132 5.05 7.70 -17.03
CA LYS A 132 3.80 7.16 -16.49
C LYS A 132 3.97 5.69 -16.15
N ASP A 133 3.86 5.37 -14.87
CA ASP A 133 3.89 3.99 -14.39
C ASP A 133 2.47 3.56 -13.98
N LYS A 134 2.01 2.40 -14.46
CA LYS A 134 0.75 1.75 -14.03
C LYS A 134 1.11 0.46 -13.30
N ILE A 135 0.94 0.46 -11.98
CA ILE A 135 1.38 -0.60 -11.08
C ILE A 135 0.16 -1.40 -10.64
N GLU A 136 0.14 -2.70 -10.95
CA GLU A 136 -0.89 -3.63 -10.45
C GLU A 136 -0.59 -4.05 -9.02
N LEU A 137 -1.60 -4.07 -8.15
CA LEU A 137 -1.49 -4.56 -6.78
C LEU A 137 -1.96 -6.01 -6.68
N LYS A 138 -1.17 -6.87 -6.05
CA LYS A 138 -1.44 -8.31 -5.88
C LYS A 138 -1.24 -8.77 -4.45
#